data_AF-A0A528CAW6-F1
#
_entry.id   AF-A0A528CAW6-F1
#
_cell.length_a   1.000
_cell.length_b   1.000
_cell.length_c   1.000
_cell.angle_alpha   90.00
_cell.angle_beta   90.00
_cell.angle_gamma   90.00
#
_symmetry.space_group_name_H-M   'P 1'
#
loop_
_entity.id
_entity.type
_entity.pdbx_description
1 polymer ?
#
loop_
_entity_poly.entity_id
_entity_poly.type
_entity_poly.pdbx_seq_one_letter_code
_entity_poly.pdbx_strand_id
1 'polypeptide(L)' 'SEISAQLRDRKVRNIEATGAEIVATGNIGCITQIASAAKLPVVHTVKLLDWAYGGPRPEGVRDNRAVVAA' A
#
# COMPACT_ATOMS: atom_id res chain seq x y z
N SER A 1 -17.52 0.09 -14.31
CA SER A 1 -18.09 1.40 -14.70
C SER A 1 -16.95 2.36 -14.99
N GLU A 2 -17.08 3.16 -16.05
CA GLU A 2 -16.09 4.14 -16.49
C GLU A 2 -15.69 5.10 -15.37
N ILE A 3 -16.66 5.63 -14.61
CA ILE A 3 -16.43 6.54 -13.49
C ILE A 3 -15.57 5.89 -12.41
N SER A 4 -15.80 4.61 -12.10
CA SER A 4 -15.01 3.89 -11.09
C SER A 4 -13.54 3.73 -11.51
N ALA A 5 -13.28 3.54 -12.80
CA ALA A 5 -11.92 3.47 -13.34
C ALA A 5 -11.23 4.84 -13.29
N GLN A 6 -11.92 5.91 -13.71
CA GLN A 6 -11.40 7.28 -13.63
C GLN A 6 -11.06 7.68 -12.17
N LEU A 7 -11.95 7.36 -11.22
CA LEU A 7 -11.73 7.61 -9.79
C LEU A 7 -10.56 6.80 -9.23
N ARG A 8 -10.42 5.53 -9.63
CA ARG A 8 -9.26 4.70 -9.27
C ARG A 8 -7.97 5.35 -9.78
N ASP A 9 -7.91 5.65 -11.07
CA ASP A 9 -6.68 6.13 -11.70
C ASP A 9 -6.27 7.49 -11.12
N ARG A 10 -7.24 8.38 -10.84
CA ARG A 10 -6.98 9.64 -10.12
C ARG A 10 -6.43 9.40 -8.72
N LYS A 11 -7.00 8.45 -7.97
CA LYS A 11 -6.54 8.10 -6.62
C LYS A 11 -5.11 7.55 -6.64
N VAL A 12 -4.82 6.61 -7.54
CA VAL A 12 -3.49 6.01 -7.69
C VAL A 12 -2.45 7.07 -8.03
N ARG A 13 -2.71 7.92 -9.04
CA ARG A 13 -1.78 9.00 -9.40
C ARG A 13 -1.46 9.92 -8.21
N ASN A 14 -2.48 10.31 -7.44
CA ASN A 14 -2.28 11.19 -6.29
C ASN A 14 -1.51 10.50 -5.16
N ILE A 15 -1.75 9.20 -4.92
CA ILE A 15 -0.99 8.41 -3.95
C ILE A 15 0.48 8.32 -4.37
N GLU A 16 0.76 7.98 -5.63
CA GLU A 16 2.13 7.86 -6.14
C GLU A 16 2.88 9.19 -6.10
N ALA A 17 2.19 10.31 -6.31
CA ALA A 17 2.76 11.65 -6.19
C ALA A 17 3.21 12.03 -4.77
N THR A 18 2.78 11.30 -3.73
CA THR A 18 3.23 11.55 -2.36
C THR A 18 4.65 11.05 -2.08
N GLY A 19 5.22 10.21 -2.97
CA GLY A 19 6.48 9.52 -2.71
C GLY A 19 6.35 8.37 -1.70
N ALA A 20 5.12 7.96 -1.37
CA ALA A 20 4.88 6.83 -0.48
C ALA A 20 5.49 5.54 -1.02
N GLU A 21 6.06 4.74 -0.11
CA GLU A 21 6.60 3.42 -0.45
C GLU A 21 5.55 2.30 -0.32
N ILE A 22 4.48 2.53 0.44
CA ILE A 22 3.45 1.54 0.78
C ILE A 22 2.09 2.25 0.92
N VAL A 23 1.01 1.60 0.49
CA VAL A 23 -0.38 2.02 0.77
C VAL A 23 -0.98 1.12 1.84
N ALA A 24 -1.39 1.70 2.97
CA ALA A 24 -2.08 0.98 4.05
C ALA A 24 -3.57 1.33 4.07
N THR A 25 -4.45 0.32 4.07
CA THR A 25 -5.91 0.53 4.15
C THR A 25 -6.62 -0.64 4.81
N GLY A 26 -7.71 -0.39 5.54
CA GLY A 26 -8.55 -1.44 6.14
C GLY A 26 -9.80 -1.80 5.34
N ASN A 27 -10.06 -1.12 4.22
CA ASN A 27 -11.24 -1.39 3.39
C ASN A 27 -10.87 -2.29 2.21
N ILE A 28 -11.45 -3.49 2.16
CA ILE A 28 -11.21 -4.48 1.09
C ILE A 28 -11.50 -3.92 -0.31
N GLY A 29 -12.53 -3.07 -0.45
CA GLY A 29 -12.83 -2.42 -1.72
C GLY A 29 -11.74 -1.44 -2.14
N CYS A 30 -11.15 -0.71 -1.20
CA CYS A 30 -9.98 0.14 -1.48
C CYS A 30 -8.75 -0.70 -1.85
N ILE A 31 -8.52 -1.83 -1.16
CA ILE A 31 -7.42 -2.75 -1.49
C ILE A 31 -7.56 -3.20 -2.94
N THR A 32 -8.69 -3.79 -3.31
CA THR A 32 -8.92 -4.28 -4.68
C THR A 32 -8.85 -3.15 -5.70
N GLN A 33 -9.48 -2.00 -5.43
CA GLN A 33 -9.49 -0.88 -6.37
C GLN A 33 -8.08 -0.33 -6.60
N ILE A 34 -7.32 -0.05 -5.54
CA ILE A 34 -5.99 0.56 -5.65
C ILE A 34 -4.97 -0.45 -6.17
N ALA A 35 -4.96 -1.69 -5.65
CA ALA A 35 -4.02 -2.73 -6.05
C ALA A 35 -4.15 -3.10 -7.54
N SER A 36 -5.34 -2.90 -8.14
CA SER A 36 -5.54 -3.16 -9.57
C SER A 36 -4.78 -2.20 -10.51
N ALA A 37 -4.22 -1.09 -10.01
CA ALA A 37 -3.54 -0.09 -10.84
C ALA A 37 -2.30 0.55 -10.21
N ALA A 38 -2.09 0.45 -8.90
CA ALA A 38 -0.92 1.01 -8.24
C ALA A 38 0.34 0.18 -8.49
N LYS A 39 1.49 0.86 -8.62
CA LYS A 39 2.82 0.20 -8.66
C LYS A 39 3.40 -0.07 -7.27
N LEU A 40 2.72 0.42 -6.23
CA LEU A 40 3.13 0.31 -4.83
C LEU A 40 2.48 -0.91 -4.16
N PRO A 41 3.11 -1.50 -3.13
CA PRO A 41 2.48 -2.50 -2.29
C PRO A 41 1.26 -1.91 -1.61
N VAL A 42 0.11 -2.57 -1.76
CA VAL A 42 -1.13 -2.22 -1.06
C VAL A 42 -1.39 -3.28 0.00
N VAL A 43 -1.34 -2.91 1.27
CA VAL A 43 -1.42 -3.84 2.39
C VAL A 43 -2.56 -3.47 3.34
N HIS A 44 -3.11 -4.48 3.99
CA HIS A 44 -4.02 -4.22 5.10
C HIS A 44 -3.25 -3.64 6.29
N THR A 45 -3.77 -2.58 6.92
CA THR A 45 -3.12 -1.93 8.06
C THR A 45 -2.71 -2.90 9.18
N VAL A 46 -3.52 -3.92 9.52
CA VAL A 46 -3.13 -4.93 10.51
C VAL A 46 -1.89 -5.75 10.15
N LYS A 47 -1.56 -5.94 8.85
CA LYS A 47 -0.32 -6.61 8.46
C LYS A 47 0.92 -5.78 8.79
N LEU A 48 0.81 -4.45 8.74
CA LEU A 48 1.88 -3.56 9.19
C LEU A 48 2.02 -3.58 10.72
N LEU A 49 0.92 -3.63 11.45
CA LEU A 49 0.94 -3.78 12.91
C LEU A 49 1.57 -5.11 13.32
N ASP A 50 1.12 -6.22 12.74
CA ASP A 50 1.67 -7.56 12.95
C ASP A 50 3.20 -7.56 12.75
N TRP A 51 3.69 -6.99 11.64
CA TRP A 51 5.12 -6.87 11.37
C TRP A 51 5.87 -5.93 12.34
N ALA A 52 5.24 -4.87 12.83
CA ALA A 52 5.82 -4.02 13.86
C ALA A 52 6.00 -4.76 15.21
N TYR A 53 5.12 -5.72 15.50
CA TYR A 53 5.14 -6.54 16.72
C TYR A 53 5.88 -7.88 16.57
N GLY A 54 6.67 -8.05 15.51
CA GLY A 54 7.52 -9.24 15.30
C GLY A 54 6.91 -10.33 14.42
N GLY A 55 5.73 -10.11 13.87
CA GLY A 55 5.14 -10.93 12.82
C GLY A 55 5.90 -10.83 11.49
N PRO A 56 5.51 -11.63 10.47
CA PRO A 56 6.17 -11.66 9.17
C PRO A 56 6.01 -10.32 8.42
N ARG A 57 7.03 -9.97 7.63
CA ARG A 57 6.97 -8.83 6.71
C ARG A 57 5.85 -9.02 5.68
N PRO A 58 5.02 -8.01 5.40
CA PRO A 58 3.99 -8.13 4.36
C PRO A 58 4.60 -8.30 2.97
N GLU A 59 3.89 -9.01 2.10
CA GLU A 59 4.32 -9.24 0.72
C GLU A 59 4.51 -7.92 -0.04
N GLY A 60 5.57 -7.84 -0.85
CA GLY A 60 5.91 -6.65 -1.64
C GLY A 60 6.50 -5.47 -0.86
N VAL A 61 6.38 -5.44 0.47
CA VAL A 61 6.94 -4.36 1.31
C VAL A 61 8.44 -4.55 1.48
N ARG A 62 9.27 -3.56 1.13
CA ARG A 62 10.73 -3.58 1.37
C ARG A 62 11.04 -3.47 2.86
N ASP A 63 12.01 -4.22 3.34
CA ASP A 63 12.53 -4.07 4.71
C ASP A 63 13.71 -3.12 4.70
N ASN A 64 13.46 -1.86 5.07
CA ASN A 64 14.50 -0.84 5.15
C ASN A 64 15.10 -0.72 6.57
N ARG A 65 14.80 -1.64 7.50
CA ARG A 65 15.34 -1.59 8.89
C ARG A 65 16.87 -1.66 8.94
N ALA A 66 17.53 -2.19 7.90
CA ALA A 66 18.99 -2.16 7.78
C ALA A 66 19.57 -0.74 7.57
N VAL A 67 18.77 0.23 7.10
CA VAL A 67 19.24 1.59 6.80
C VAL A 67 19.22 2.51 8.04
N VAL A 68 18.47 2.15 9.08
CA VAL A 68 18.30 2.99 10.29
C VAL A 68 19.24 2.55 11.44
N ALA A 69 19.87 1.38 11.32
CA ALA A 69 20.76 0.82 12.34
C ALA A 69 22.26 1.11 12.10
N ALA A 70 22.60 1.97 11.13
CA ALA A 70 23.94 2.46 10.84
C ALA A 70 24.05 3.95 11.19
#